data_AF-A0A964JC56-F1
#
_entry.id   AF-A0A964JC56-F1
#
_cell.length_a   1.000
_cell.length_b   1.000
_cell.length_c   1.000
_cell.angle_alpha   90.00
_cell.angle_beta   90.00
_cell.angle_gamma   90.00
#
_symmetry.space_group_name_H-M   'P 1'
#
loop_
_entity.id
_entity.type
_entity.pdbx_description
1 polymer ?
#
loop_
_entity_poly.entity_id
_entity_poly.type
_entity_poly.pdbx_seq_one_letter_code
_entity_poly.pdbx_strand_id
1 'polypeptide(L)'
;MFAAWTDPRSMAAWMNVEPGPAHSVELDLRVGGALRIWMGRDGARQVEITGEFVAVEPPRRLAFTWRGSFPPGADSLVTVTLAAVGHHETELVLEHERLPSAQSTKGHEAGWISISNRLAECLSSTAGRNQ
;
A
#
# COMPACT_ATOMS: atom_id res chain seq x y z
N MET A 1 -13.01 -0.86 -2.30
CA MET A 1 -11.91 -0.41 -1.42
C MET A 1 -11.08 -1.55 -0.85
N PHE A 2 -11.61 -2.45 0.00
CA PHE A 2 -10.80 -3.52 0.60
C PHE A 2 -10.08 -4.42 -0.44
N ALA A 3 -10.76 -4.78 -1.53
CA ALA A 3 -10.16 -5.52 -2.64
C ALA A 3 -8.96 -4.80 -3.30
N ALA A 4 -8.92 -3.46 -3.28
CA ALA A 4 -7.80 -2.71 -3.84
C ALA A 4 -6.51 -2.91 -3.01
N TRP A 5 -6.64 -3.24 -1.72
CA TRP A 5 -5.54 -3.50 -0.79
C TRP A 5 -5.21 -4.98 -0.62
N THR A 6 -5.96 -5.86 -1.28
CA THR A 6 -5.82 -7.31 -1.13
C THR A 6 -5.71 -8.05 -2.47
N ASP A 7 -5.97 -7.39 -3.59
CA ASP A 7 -5.63 -7.93 -4.91
C ASP A 7 -4.21 -7.49 -5.29
N PRO A 8 -3.25 -8.41 -5.51
CA PRO A 8 -1.88 -8.06 -5.84
C PRO A 8 -1.75 -7.23 -7.13
N ARG A 9 -2.61 -7.47 -8.13
CA ARG A 9 -2.60 -6.72 -9.39
C ARG A 9 -3.13 -5.30 -9.18
N SER A 10 -4.16 -5.16 -8.35
CA SER A 10 -4.67 -3.85 -7.96
C SER A 10 -3.59 -3.07 -7.20
N MET A 11 -2.98 -3.67 -6.18
CA MET A 11 -1.88 -3.07 -5.42
C MET A 11 -0.72 -2.63 -6.31
N ALA A 12 -0.28 -3.51 -7.21
CA ALA A 12 0.79 -3.18 -8.15
C ALA A 12 0.44 -1.98 -9.05
N ALA A 13 -0.84 -1.80 -9.43
CA ALA A 13 -1.27 -0.72 -10.30
C ALA A 13 -1.23 0.65 -9.62
N TRP A 14 -1.63 0.75 -8.36
CA TRP A 14 -1.67 2.03 -7.64
C TRP A 14 -0.41 2.35 -6.83
N MET A 15 0.39 1.34 -6.47
CA MET A 15 1.75 1.55 -5.92
C MET A 15 2.75 2.04 -6.98
N ASN A 16 2.37 1.98 -8.24
CA ASN A 16 3.14 2.48 -9.36
C ASN A 16 2.91 3.99 -9.56
N VAL A 17 3.72 4.80 -8.87
CA VAL A 17 3.65 6.27 -8.92
C VAL A 17 4.33 6.85 -10.17
N GLU A 18 5.31 6.16 -10.77
CA GLU A 18 6.02 6.61 -11.98
C GLU A 18 6.04 5.54 -13.08
N PRO A 19 5.76 5.88 -14.35
CA PRO A 19 5.79 4.92 -15.44
C PRO A 19 7.15 4.21 -15.55
N GLY A 20 7.15 2.92 -15.23
CA GLY A 20 8.30 2.02 -15.27
C GLY A 20 7.84 0.56 -15.24
N PRO A 21 8.65 -0.38 -15.76
CA PRO A 21 8.28 -1.78 -15.82
C PRO A 21 8.52 -2.47 -14.48
N ALA A 22 7.50 -3.23 -14.07
CA ALA A 22 7.43 -4.15 -12.95
C ALA A 22 7.45 -3.53 -11.54
N HIS A 23 6.26 -3.13 -11.09
CA HIS A 23 5.85 -3.36 -9.71
C HIS A 23 5.27 -4.76 -9.62
N SER A 24 5.86 -5.63 -8.79
CA SER A 24 5.24 -6.90 -8.40
C SER A 24 4.86 -6.84 -6.94
N VAL A 25 3.73 -7.46 -6.63
CA VAL A 25 3.21 -7.58 -5.27
C VAL A 25 2.91 -9.05 -5.03
N GLU A 26 3.36 -9.57 -3.90
CA GLU A 26 2.99 -10.89 -3.40
C GLU A 26 2.35 -10.73 -2.03
N LEU A 27 1.17 -11.35 -1.86
CA LEU A 27 0.37 -11.27 -0.65
C LEU A 27 -0.01 -12.69 -0.20
N ASP A 28 0.40 -13.08 1.00
CA ASP A 28 -0.22 -14.19 1.74
C ASP A 28 -1.25 -13.59 2.71
N LEU A 29 -2.50 -13.47 2.26
CA LEU A 29 -3.56 -12.74 2.95
C LEU A 29 -4.15 -13.49 4.16
N ARG A 30 -3.36 -13.55 5.22
CA ARG A 30 -3.77 -14.06 6.54
C ARG A 30 -2.91 -13.41 7.60
N VAL A 31 -3.38 -13.36 8.85
CA VAL A 31 -2.52 -12.95 9.96
C VAL A 31 -1.29 -13.88 10.01
N GLY A 32 -0.10 -13.28 10.06
CA GLY A 32 1.17 -13.98 9.95
C GLY A 32 1.65 -14.27 8.53
N GLY A 33 0.90 -13.86 7.51
CA GLY A 33 1.27 -14.04 6.11
C GLY A 33 2.21 -12.95 5.61
N ALA A 34 3.08 -13.29 4.67
CA ALA A 34 4.08 -12.38 4.12
C ALA A 34 3.47 -11.35 3.15
N LEU A 35 4.02 -10.13 3.20
CA LEU A 35 3.86 -9.05 2.24
C LEU A 35 5.20 -8.83 1.54
N ARG A 36 5.22 -8.80 0.21
CA ARG A 36 6.39 -8.39 -0.57
C ARG A 36 5.99 -7.46 -1.70
N ILE A 37 6.72 -6.37 -1.84
CA ILE A 37 6.49 -5.35 -2.85
C ILE A 37 7.85 -5.01 -3.45
N TRP A 38 7.99 -5.17 -4.76
CA TRP A 38 9.15 -4.68 -5.49
C TRP A 38 8.77 -3.39 -6.18
N MET A 39 9.48 -2.31 -5.86
CA MET A 39 9.32 -1.01 -6.49
C MET A 39 10.59 -0.67 -7.25
N GLY A 40 10.48 -0.33 -8.54
CA GLY A 40 11.65 0.00 -9.32
C GLY A 40 11.35 0.46 -10.73
N ARG A 41 12.38 0.99 -11.38
CA ARG A 41 12.43 1.33 -12.79
C ARG A 41 13.36 0.35 -13.49
N ASP A 42 13.11 0.04 -14.76
CA ASP A 42 13.96 -0.86 -15.54
C ASP A 42 15.43 -0.41 -15.45
N GLY A 43 16.33 -1.35 -15.14
CA GLY A 43 17.76 -1.11 -15.04
C GLY A 43 18.25 -0.35 -13.79
N ALA A 44 17.38 -0.01 -12.83
CA ALA A 44 17.76 0.63 -11.57
C ALA A 44 17.51 -0.28 -10.35
N ARG A 45 18.15 0.05 -9.21
CA ARG A 45 18.07 -0.69 -7.95
C ARG A 45 16.60 -0.83 -7.52
N GLN A 46 16.06 -2.06 -7.58
CA GLN A 46 14.74 -2.37 -7.04
C GLN A 46 14.75 -2.16 -5.53
N VAL A 47 13.80 -1.38 -5.02
CA VAL A 47 13.51 -1.29 -3.60
C VAL A 47 12.55 -2.43 -3.28
N GLU A 48 13.05 -3.40 -2.53
CA GLU A 48 12.22 -4.44 -1.95
C GLU A 48 11.66 -3.94 -0.62
N ILE A 49 10.34 -3.95 -0.50
CA ILE A 49 9.65 -3.83 0.78
C ILE A 49 9.14 -5.21 1.15
N THR A 50 9.42 -5.61 2.39
CA THR A 50 8.87 -6.83 2.97
C THR A 50 8.05 -6.51 4.21
N GLY A 51 7.18 -7.43 4.59
CA GLY A 51 6.29 -7.23 5.72
C GLY A 51 5.54 -8.50 6.09
N GLU A 52 4.73 -8.39 7.11
CA GLU A 52 3.84 -9.44 7.60
C GLU A 52 2.49 -8.81 7.97
N PHE A 53 1.40 -9.46 7.57
CA PHE A 53 0.06 -9.05 7.95
C PHE A 53 -0.18 -9.32 9.45
N VAL A 54 -0.43 -8.26 10.21
CA VAL A 54 -0.74 -8.34 11.64
C VAL A 54 -2.25 -8.31 11.90
N ALA A 55 -3.04 -7.76 10.98
CA ALA A 55 -4.50 -7.82 11.01
C ALA A 55 -5.08 -7.89 9.59
N VAL A 56 -6.05 -8.77 9.38
CA VAL A 56 -6.81 -8.90 8.14
C VAL A 56 -8.28 -9.04 8.51
N GLU A 57 -9.03 -7.94 8.47
CA GLU A 57 -10.42 -7.86 8.94
C GLU A 57 -11.31 -7.30 7.82
N PRO A 58 -11.72 -8.14 6.84
CA PRO A 58 -12.58 -7.69 5.75
C PRO A 58 -13.95 -7.20 6.26
N PRO A 59 -14.53 -6.14 5.67
CA PRO A 59 -13.96 -5.22 4.67
C PRO A 59 -13.32 -3.96 5.29
N ARG A 60 -13.07 -3.95 6.61
CA ARG A 60 -12.91 -2.71 7.40
C ARG A 60 -11.48 -2.36 7.73
N ARG A 61 -10.59 -3.35 7.90
CA ARG A 61 -9.24 -3.08 8.42
C ARG A 61 -8.20 -4.05 7.88
N LEU A 62 -7.04 -3.51 7.59
CA LEU A 62 -5.85 -4.25 7.19
C LEU A 62 -4.65 -3.60 7.89
N ALA A 63 -3.77 -4.40 8.49
CA ALA A 63 -2.54 -3.89 9.07
C ALA A 63 -1.38 -4.83 8.75
N PHE A 64 -0.22 -4.26 8.42
CA PHE A 64 0.97 -5.01 8.05
C PHE A 64 2.23 -4.27 8.46
N THR A 65 3.26 -5.02 8.82
CA THR A 65 4.59 -4.46 9.03
C THR A 65 5.19 -3.99 7.71
N TRP A 66 6.06 -3.00 7.79
CA TRP A 66 6.71 -2.39 6.65
C TRP A 66 8.22 -2.33 6.89
N ARG A 67 8.96 -3.11 6.09
CA ARG A 67 10.41 -3.20 6.14
C ARG A 67 10.97 -2.81 4.77
N GLY A 68 11.56 -1.62 4.67
CA GLY A 68 12.21 -1.12 3.45
C GLY A 68 13.74 -1.18 3.51
N SER A 69 14.40 -0.73 2.44
CA SER A 69 15.87 -0.70 2.26
C SER A 69 16.65 0.33 3.11
N PHE A 70 16.05 0.87 4.17
CA PHE A 70 16.71 1.76 5.13
C PHE A 70 17.63 0.94 6.06
N PRO A 71 18.59 1.55 6.79
CA PRO A 71 19.46 0.79 7.68
C PRO A 71 18.64 -0.14 8.60
N PRO A 72 19.05 -1.40 8.76
CA PRO A 72 18.30 -2.39 9.52
C PRO A 72 18.12 -1.92 10.97
N GLY A 73 16.93 -2.12 11.54
CA GLY A 73 16.76 -1.90 12.98
C GLY A 73 15.35 -1.87 13.55
N ALA A 74 14.30 -1.55 12.78
CA ALA A 74 12.93 -1.58 13.27
C ALA A 74 11.91 -1.73 12.14
N ASP A 75 10.87 -2.53 12.40
CA ASP A 75 9.70 -2.63 11.54
C ASP A 75 8.77 -1.47 11.83
N SER A 76 8.39 -0.71 10.80
CA SER A 76 7.26 0.21 10.93
C SER A 76 5.94 -0.54 10.75
N LEU A 77 4.84 0.08 11.16
CA LEU A 77 3.51 -0.53 11.05
C LEU A 77 2.60 0.38 10.21
N VAL A 78 1.99 -0.20 9.19
CA VAL A 78 0.97 0.46 8.37
C VAL A 78 -0.38 -0.13 8.73
N THR A 79 -1.32 0.75 9.11
CA THR A 79 -2.72 0.39 9.36
C THR A 79 -3.61 1.14 8.38
N VAL A 80 -4.47 0.39 7.69
CA VAL A 80 -5.49 0.90 6.79
C VAL A 80 -6.85 0.60 7.38
N THR A 81 -7.64 1.64 7.64
CA THR A 81 -9.03 1.54 8.09
C THR A 81 -9.95 2.08 7.00
N LEU A 82 -11.03 1.35 6.73
CA LEU A 82 -12.01 1.66 5.71
C LEU A 82 -13.39 1.77 6.35
N ALA A 83 -14.00 2.94 6.24
CA ALA A 83 -15.35 3.21 6.76
C ALA A 83 -16.28 3.63 5.62
N ALA A 84 -17.46 3.02 5.53
CA ALA A 84 -18.49 3.48 4.61
C ALA A 84 -19.10 4.78 5.15
N VAL A 85 -19.05 5.85 4.36
CA VAL A 85 -19.57 7.19 4.75
C VAL A 85 -20.73 7.65 3.86
N GLY A 86 -21.05 6.87 2.82
CA GLY A 86 -22.17 7.11 1.92
C GLY A 86 -22.45 5.88 1.04
N HIS A 87 -23.42 5.99 0.12
CA HIS A 87 -23.82 4.86 -0.74
C HIS A 87 -22.70 4.35 -1.66
N HIS A 88 -21.82 5.25 -2.10
CA HIS A 88 -20.68 4.93 -2.97
C HIS A 88 -19.38 5.59 -2.47
N GLU A 89 -19.35 5.96 -1.19
CA GLU A 89 -18.24 6.68 -0.59
C GLU A 89 -17.63 5.86 0.55
N THR A 90 -16.31 5.81 0.57
CA THR A 90 -15.54 5.14 1.61
C THR A 90 -14.45 6.08 2.08
N GLU A 91 -14.44 6.36 3.37
CA GLU A 91 -13.31 7.01 4.02
C GLU A 91 -12.20 5.99 4.20
N LEU A 92 -10.99 6.36 3.77
CA LEU A 92 -9.77 5.61 3.98
C LEU A 92 -8.89 6.39 4.93
N VAL A 93 -8.54 5.77 6.05
CA VAL A 93 -7.55 6.29 7.00
C VAL A 93 -6.32 5.39 6.92
N LEU A 94 -5.19 5.97 6.57
CA LEU A 94 -3.89 5.32 6.55
C LEU A 94 -3.01 5.89 7.66
N GLU A 95 -2.58 5.03 8.56
CA GLU A 95 -1.65 5.37 9.65
C GLU A 95 -0.34 4.63 9.42
N HIS A 96 0.78 5.35 9.45
CA HIS A 96 2.12 4.78 9.36
C HIS A 96 2.94 5.19 10.58
N GLU A 97 3.13 4.25 11.49
CA GLU A 97 3.74 4.47 12.81
C GLU A 97 5.05 3.69 12.97
N ARG A 98 5.77 3.95 14.08
CA ARG A 98 7.08 3.34 14.43
C ARG A 98 8.19 3.66 13.43
N LEU A 99 8.12 4.84 12.81
CA LEU A 99 9.17 5.35 11.94
C LEU A 99 10.38 5.84 12.74
N PRO A 100 11.62 5.62 12.25
CA PRO A 100 12.84 5.85 13.03
C PRO A 100 13.20 7.33 13.20
N SER A 101 12.64 8.23 12.40
CA SER A 101 12.96 9.67 12.46
C SER A 101 11.88 10.54 11.82
N ALA A 102 11.83 11.82 12.21
CA ALA A 102 10.92 12.81 11.62
C ALA A 102 11.15 13.05 10.11
N GLN A 103 12.39 12.86 9.63
CA GLN A 103 12.69 12.93 8.20
C GLN A 103 12.08 11.75 7.45
N SER A 104 12.13 10.54 8.03
CA SER A 104 11.46 9.36 7.50
C SER A 104 9.94 9.57 7.46
N THR A 105 9.35 10.17 8.51
CA THR A 105 7.92 10.54 8.54
C THR A 105 7.52 11.41 7.35
N LYS A 106 8.23 12.53 7.10
CA LYS A 106 7.89 13.43 5.97
C LYS A 106 8.03 12.76 4.60
N GLY A 107 9.05 11.92 4.43
CA GLY A 107 9.25 11.16 3.19
C GLY A 107 8.12 10.16 2.94
N HIS A 108 7.71 9.42 3.98
CA HIS A 108 6.60 8.48 3.89
C HIS A 108 5.25 9.19 3.68
N GLU A 109 5.02 10.32 4.33
CA GLU A 109 3.81 11.14 4.14
C GLU A 109 3.66 11.58 2.69
N ALA A 110 4.71 12.16 2.10
CA ALA A 110 4.70 12.57 0.69
C ALA A 110 4.47 11.38 -0.26
N GLY A 111 5.11 10.24 0.00
CA GLY A 111 4.90 9.00 -0.75
C GLY A 111 3.46 8.50 -0.68
N TRP A 112 2.89 8.42 0.53
CA TRP A 112 1.52 7.97 0.74
C TRP A 112 0.48 8.89 0.11
N ILE A 113 0.70 10.21 0.12
CA ILE A 113 -0.18 11.16 -0.58
C ILE A 113 -0.20 10.86 -2.08
N SER A 114 0.97 10.67 -2.69
CA SER A 114 1.07 10.37 -4.12
C SER A 114 0.40 9.04 -4.48
N ILE A 115 0.66 8.01 -3.68
CA ILE A 115 0.05 6.67 -3.81
C ILE A 115 -1.48 6.72 -3.63
N SER A 116 -1.97 7.51 -2.68
CA SER A 116 -3.42 7.64 -2.42
C SER A 116 -4.14 8.35 -3.57
N ASN A 117 -3.52 9.38 -4.16
CA ASN A 117 -4.05 10.02 -5.37
C ASN A 117 -4.13 9.02 -6.53
N ARG A 118 -3.07 8.23 -6.74
CA ARG A 118 -3.05 7.20 -7.77
C ARG A 118 -4.11 6.11 -7.55
N LEU A 119 -4.32 5.69 -6.30
CA LEU A 119 -5.40 4.77 -5.93
C LEU A 119 -6.76 5.34 -6.34
N ALA A 120 -7.02 6.62 -6.05
CA ALA A 120 -8.26 7.29 -6.45
C ALA A 120 -8.45 7.31 -7.98
N GLU A 121 -7.39 7.58 -8.75
CA GLU A 121 -7.41 7.49 -10.22
C GLU A 121 -7.73 6.08 -10.73
N CYS A 122 -7.06 5.05 -10.20
CA CYS A 122 -7.27 3.66 -10.60
C CYS A 122 -8.71 3.19 -10.32
N LEU A 123 -9.27 3.60 -9.19
CA LEU A 123 -10.65 3.27 -8.81
C LEU A 123 -11.67 4.01 -9.68
N SER A 124 -11.42 5.28 -9.98
CA SER A 124 -12.27 6.10 -10.86
C SER A 124 -12.26 5.60 -12.31
N SER A 125 -11.09 5.18 -12.80
CA SER A 125 -10.94 4.57 -14.14
C SER A 125 -11.63 3.21 -14.26
N THR A 126 -11.72 2.45 -13.16
CA THR A 126 -12.39 1.15 -13.14
C THR A 126 -13.92 1.29 -13.12
N ALA A 127 -14.45 2.35 -12.50
CA ALA A 127 -15.88 2.65 -12.53
C ALA A 127 -16.39 3.02 -13.95
N GLY A 128 -15.52 3.47 -14.86
CA GLY A 128 -15.86 3.83 -16.23
C GLY A 128 -15.81 2.69 -17.27
N ARG A 129 -15.43 1.47 -16.89
CA ARG A 129 -15.24 0.33 -17.83
C ARG A 129 -16.43 -0.64 -17.94
N ASN A 130 -17.59 -0.28 -17.40
CA ASN A 130 -18.84 -1.01 -17.60
C ASN A 130 -19.84 -0.13 -18.36
N GLN A 131 -19.68 0.00 -19.68
CA GLN A 131 -20.75 0.30 -20.62
C GLN A 131 -20.57 -0.52 -21.89
#